data_AF-A0A9C9TC22-F1
#
_entry.id   AF-A0A9C9TC22-F1
#
_cell.length_a   1.000
_cell.length_b   1.000
_cell.length_c   1.000
_cell.angle_alpha   90.00
_cell.angle_beta   90.00
_cell.angle_gamma   90.00
#
_symmetry.space_group_name_H-M   'P 1'
#
loop_
_entity.id
_entity.type
_entity.pdbx_description
1 polymer ?
#
loop_
_entity_poly.entity_id
_entity_poly.type
_entity_poly.pdbx_seq_one_letter_code
_entity_poly.pdbx_strand_id
1 'polypeptide(L)'
;MSKAPSAWAMGGCLIAWCRRSEHEEVSMMTLAYVVLALCVLGGAWAAVYIENLLRAAVALGIGSAALALLFYLLGAPYAGGFELSVGAGLISVLFIVAISLAESMGREQDES
;
A
#
# COMPACT_ATOMS: atom_id res chain seq x y z
N MET A 1 -14.78 59.75 6.64
CA MET A 1 -15.11 59.04 7.90
C MET A 1 -14.87 57.56 7.65
N SER A 2 -13.66 57.09 7.94
CA SER A 2 -13.20 55.72 7.63
C SER A 2 -13.61 54.77 8.76
N LYS A 3 -14.48 53.81 8.48
CA LYS A 3 -14.82 52.72 9.41
C LYS A 3 -13.70 51.68 9.36
N ALA A 4 -12.88 51.64 10.40
CA ALA A 4 -11.93 50.55 10.60
C ALA A 4 -12.69 49.22 10.76
N PRO A 5 -12.32 48.14 10.05
CA PRO A 5 -12.91 46.84 10.26
C PRO A 5 -12.47 46.28 11.61
N SER A 6 -13.45 45.83 12.39
CA SER A 6 -13.28 45.25 13.72
C SER A 6 -12.37 44.02 13.71
N ALA A 7 -11.35 44.03 14.58
CA ALA A 7 -10.37 42.96 14.81
C ALA A 7 -10.97 41.57 15.14
N TRP A 8 -12.28 41.48 15.38
CA TRP A 8 -12.99 40.24 15.68
C TRP A 8 -13.23 39.32 14.47
N ALA A 9 -13.10 39.83 13.24
CA ALA A 9 -13.26 39.02 12.02
C ALA A 9 -12.01 38.18 11.66
N MET A 10 -10.81 38.61 12.10
CA MET A 10 -9.56 37.91 11.76
C MET A 10 -9.30 36.67 12.63
N GLY A 11 -9.73 36.65 13.89
CA GLY A 11 -9.48 35.52 14.80
C GLY A 11 -10.22 34.23 14.41
N GLY A 12 -11.48 34.33 14.00
CA GLY A 12 -12.26 33.17 13.52
C GLY A 12 -11.80 32.68 12.14
N CYS A 13 -11.38 33.60 11.27
CA CYS A 13 -10.86 33.26 9.95
C CYS A 13 -9.49 32.58 10.05
N LEU A 14 -8.63 32.95 11.01
CA LEU A 14 -7.32 32.30 11.21
C LEU A 14 -7.45 30.85 11.69
N ILE A 15 -8.38 30.56 12.61
CA ILE A 15 -8.61 29.19 13.09
C ILE A 15 -9.31 28.35 12.02
N ALA A 16 -10.23 28.93 11.25
CA ALA A 16 -10.86 28.24 10.11
C ALA A 16 -9.89 28.01 8.94
N TRP A 17 -8.97 28.94 8.68
CA TRP A 17 -7.94 28.84 7.64
C TRP A 17 -6.81 27.89 8.05
N CYS A 18 -6.40 27.89 9.33
CA CYS A 18 -5.49 26.90 9.91
C CYS A 18 -6.10 25.49 9.89
N ARG A 19 -7.36 25.35 10.34
CA ARG A 19 -8.11 24.08 10.23
C ARG A 19 -8.32 23.63 8.79
N ARG A 20 -8.43 24.56 7.83
CA ARG A 20 -8.52 24.26 6.38
C ARG A 20 -7.18 23.84 5.78
N SER A 21 -6.07 24.43 6.24
CA SER A 21 -4.71 24.03 5.87
C SER A 21 -4.35 22.65 6.43
N GLU A 22 -4.79 22.31 7.64
CA GLU A 22 -4.60 20.96 8.21
C GLU A 22 -5.56 19.92 7.60
N HIS A 23 -6.73 20.33 7.11
CA HIS A 23 -7.69 19.41 6.47
C HIS A 23 -7.23 18.91 5.09
N GLU A 24 -6.47 19.69 4.33
CA GLU A 24 -6.02 19.30 2.99
C GLU A 24 -4.86 18.30 3.06
N GLU A 25 -3.94 18.46 4.03
CA GLU A 25 -2.82 17.55 4.29
C GLU A 25 -3.28 16.21 4.90
N VAL A 26 -4.18 16.22 5.89
CA VAL A 26 -4.71 14.99 6.52
C VAL A 26 -5.53 14.18 5.52
N SER A 27 -6.22 14.83 4.59
CA SER A 27 -6.96 14.15 3.53
C SER A 27 -6.02 13.36 2.62
N MET A 28 -4.86 13.92 2.24
CA MET A 28 -3.89 13.23 1.38
C MET A 28 -3.26 12.01 2.07
N MET A 29 -2.86 12.13 3.34
CA MET A 29 -2.31 11.01 4.10
C MET A 29 -3.36 9.92 4.34
N THR A 30 -4.60 10.30 4.67
CA THR A 30 -5.71 9.36 4.83
C THR A 30 -6.02 8.62 3.53
N LEU A 31 -6.07 9.34 2.41
CA LEU A 31 -6.24 8.75 1.09
C LEU A 31 -5.11 7.77 0.77
N ALA A 32 -3.86 8.10 1.08
CA ALA A 32 -2.73 7.20 0.88
C ALA A 32 -2.90 5.90 1.70
N TYR A 33 -3.29 5.98 2.97
CA TYR A 33 -3.57 4.79 3.78
C TYR A 33 -4.70 3.94 3.21
N VAL A 34 -5.81 4.57 2.79
CA VAL A 34 -6.95 3.84 2.21
C VAL A 34 -6.57 3.17 0.90
N VAL A 35 -5.84 3.86 0.02
CA VAL A 35 -5.37 3.30 -1.25
C VAL A 35 -4.41 2.13 -1.01
N LEU A 36 -3.46 2.25 -0.09
CA LEU A 36 -2.55 1.16 0.25
C LEU A 36 -3.28 -0.03 0.85
N ALA A 37 -4.22 0.19 1.77
CA ALA A 37 -5.05 -0.86 2.34
C ALA A 37 -5.86 -1.58 1.25
N LEU A 38 -6.45 -0.84 0.30
CA LEU A 38 -7.15 -1.43 -0.84
C LEU A 38 -6.21 -2.20 -1.77
N CYS A 39 -4.99 -1.72 -2.00
CA CYS A 39 -3.98 -2.46 -2.77
C CYS A 39 -3.59 -3.78 -2.09
N VAL A 40 -3.43 -3.80 -0.77
CA VAL A 40 -3.17 -5.03 0.00
C VAL A 40 -4.32 -6.01 -0.15
N LEU A 41 -5.56 -5.56 0.11
CA LEU A 41 -6.75 -6.40 0.03
C LEU A 41 -7.00 -6.89 -1.40
N GLY A 42 -6.83 -6.02 -2.39
CA GLY A 42 -6.95 -6.35 -3.80
C GLY A 42 -5.88 -7.34 -4.27
N GLY A 43 -4.64 -7.18 -3.82
CA GLY A 43 -3.55 -8.13 -4.08
C GLY A 43 -3.79 -9.49 -3.45
N ALA A 44 -4.24 -9.53 -2.20
CA ALA A 44 -4.60 -10.77 -1.50
C ALA A 44 -5.80 -11.47 -2.16
N TRP A 45 -6.83 -10.71 -2.53
CA TRP A 45 -7.97 -11.23 -3.27
C TRP A 45 -7.55 -11.80 -4.62
N ALA A 46 -6.80 -11.02 -5.41
CA ALA A 46 -6.32 -11.44 -6.72
C ALA A 46 -5.47 -12.72 -6.64
N ALA A 47 -4.59 -12.80 -5.65
CA ALA A 47 -3.79 -13.99 -5.42
C ALA A 47 -4.60 -15.28 -5.20
N VAL A 48 -5.77 -15.19 -4.56
CA VAL A 48 -6.64 -16.34 -4.31
C VAL A 48 -7.44 -16.74 -5.55
N TYR A 49 -7.81 -15.78 -6.40
CA TYR A 49 -8.70 -16.01 -7.54
C TYR A 49 -7.98 -16.26 -8.88
N ILE A 50 -6.69 -15.94 -9.00
CA ILE A 50 -5.93 -16.15 -10.24
C ILE A 50 -5.57 -17.63 -10.39
N GLU A 51 -5.99 -18.25 -11.50
CA GLU A 51 -5.69 -19.66 -11.82
C GLU A 51 -4.21 -19.91 -12.14
N ASN A 52 -3.53 -18.92 -12.71
CA ASN A 52 -2.11 -19.01 -12.98
C ASN A 52 -1.29 -18.71 -11.71
N LEU A 53 -0.72 -19.75 -11.11
CA LEU A 53 0.04 -19.67 -9.85
C LEU A 53 1.16 -18.62 -9.90
N LEU A 54 1.85 -18.47 -11.05
CA LEU A 54 2.94 -17.51 -11.18
C LEU A 54 2.41 -16.07 -11.07
N ARG A 55 1.28 -15.78 -11.72
CA ARG A 55 0.60 -14.49 -11.61
C ARG A 55 0.02 -14.25 -10.20
N ALA A 56 -0.50 -15.30 -9.56
CA ALA A 56 -0.94 -15.23 -8.17
C ALA A 56 0.21 -14.86 -7.21
N ALA A 57 1.39 -15.47 -7.38
CA ALA A 57 2.57 -15.16 -6.58
C ALA A 57 3.07 -13.72 -6.79
N VAL A 58 3.02 -13.21 -8.02
CA VAL A 58 3.31 -11.79 -8.30
C VAL A 58 2.30 -10.86 -7.62
N ALA A 59 1.00 -11.20 -7.65
CA ALA A 59 -0.04 -10.42 -6.98
C ALA A 59 0.17 -10.40 -5.45
N LEU A 60 0.57 -11.53 -4.84
CA LEU A 60 0.97 -11.59 -3.42
C LEU A 60 2.17 -10.69 -3.12
N GLY A 61 3.20 -10.71 -3.97
CA GLY A 61 4.40 -9.88 -3.78
C GLY A 61 4.09 -8.37 -3.83
N ILE A 62 3.24 -7.95 -4.77
CA ILE A 62 2.77 -6.56 -4.85
C ILE A 62 1.96 -6.18 -3.60
N GLY A 63 1.06 -7.05 -3.15
CA GLY A 63 0.29 -6.86 -1.92
C GLY A 63 1.18 -6.73 -0.68
N SER A 64 2.18 -7.60 -0.54
CA SER A 64 3.14 -7.56 0.57
C SER A 64 4.04 -6.32 0.53
N ALA A 65 4.47 -5.85 -0.65
CA ALA A 65 5.21 -4.59 -0.78
C ALA A 65 4.36 -3.37 -0.37
N ALA A 66 3.07 -3.35 -0.73
CA ALA A 66 2.14 -2.33 -0.27
C ALA A 66 1.93 -2.37 1.25
N LEU A 67 1.88 -3.57 1.85
CA LEU A 67 1.78 -3.75 3.30
C LEU A 67 3.03 -3.24 4.02
N ALA A 68 4.22 -3.51 3.48
CA ALA A 68 5.48 -2.98 4.00
C ALA A 68 5.50 -1.45 4.02
N LEU A 69 5.03 -0.82 2.94
CA LEU A 69 4.89 0.63 2.86
C LEU A 69 3.86 1.16 3.86
N LEU A 70 2.75 0.45 4.06
CA LEU A 70 1.75 0.77 5.07
C LEU A 70 2.36 0.77 6.48
N PHE A 71 3.15 -0.24 6.84
CA PHE A 71 3.84 -0.28 8.14
C PHE A 71 4.84 0.86 8.31
N TYR A 72 5.55 1.23 7.24
CA TYR A 72 6.45 2.37 7.27
C TYR A 72 5.70 3.67 7.58
N LEU A 73 4.54 3.89 6.92
CA LEU A 73 3.70 5.05 7.15
C LEU A 73 2.99 5.03 8.53
N LEU A 74 2.74 3.86 9.12
CA LEU A 74 2.16 3.73 10.46
C LEU A 74 3.17 3.97 11.59
N GLY A 75 4.42 4.33 11.27
CA GLY A 75 5.47 4.57 12.27
C GLY A 75 6.17 3.31 12.77
N ALA A 76 6.02 2.19 12.06
CA ALA A 76 6.66 0.91 12.37
C ALA A 76 7.72 0.55 11.30
N PRO A 77 8.84 1.30 11.20
CA PRO A 77 9.82 1.12 10.13
C PRO A 77 10.54 -0.23 10.18
N TYR A 78 10.79 -0.76 11.39
CA TYR A 78 11.37 -2.10 11.53
C TYR A 78 10.43 -3.17 10.97
N ALA A 79 9.14 -3.14 11.32
CA ALA A 79 8.15 -4.07 10.79
C ALA A 79 7.99 -3.95 9.26
N GLY A 80 7.96 -2.71 8.74
CA GLY A 80 7.93 -2.47 7.30
C GLY A 80 9.16 -3.00 6.56
N GLY A 81 10.37 -2.80 7.12
CA GLY A 81 11.59 -3.35 6.56
C GLY A 81 11.64 -4.89 6.60
N PHE A 82 11.15 -5.49 7.68
CA PHE A 82 11.02 -6.94 7.78
C PHE A 82 10.02 -7.51 6.78
N GLU A 83 8.85 -6.89 6.63
CA GLU A 83 7.85 -7.31 5.63
C GLU A 83 8.39 -7.17 4.20
N LEU A 84 9.06 -6.05 3.89
CA LEU A 84 9.62 -5.83 2.55
C LEU A 84 10.71 -6.86 2.21
N SER A 85 11.55 -7.19 3.19
CA SER A 85 12.63 -8.16 3.01
C SER A 85 12.11 -9.60 2.99
N VAL A 86 11.33 -10.00 3.98
CA VAL A 86 10.90 -11.38 4.18
C VAL A 86 9.63 -11.70 3.38
N GLY A 87 8.59 -10.87 3.47
CA GLY A 87 7.33 -11.08 2.75
C GLY A 87 7.46 -10.80 1.26
N ALA A 88 7.75 -9.55 0.91
CA ALA A 88 7.79 -9.11 -0.49
C ALA A 88 9.05 -9.58 -1.22
N GLY A 89 10.17 -9.71 -0.51
CA GLY A 89 11.44 -10.19 -1.05
C GLY A 89 11.54 -11.71 -1.05
N LEU A 90 11.90 -12.29 0.09
CA LEU A 90 12.24 -13.71 0.23
C LEU A 90 11.06 -14.64 -0.14
N ILE A 91 9.94 -14.54 0.57
CA ILE A 91 8.80 -15.46 0.42
C ILE A 91 8.23 -15.38 -1.00
N SER A 92 8.02 -14.17 -1.53
CA SER A 92 7.46 -13.98 -2.86
C SER A 92 8.39 -14.50 -3.97
N VAL A 93 9.71 -14.22 -3.89
CA VAL A 93 10.68 -14.73 -4.87
C VAL A 93 10.79 -16.25 -4.78
N LEU A 94 10.81 -16.82 -3.57
CA LEU A 94 10.84 -18.26 -3.39
C LEU A 94 9.60 -18.93 -4.01
N PHE A 95 8.41 -18.35 -3.84
CA PHE A 95 7.20 -18.86 -4.50
C PHE A 95 7.30 -18.78 -6.02
N ILE A 96 7.71 -17.63 -6.56
CA ILE A 96 7.87 -17.45 -8.02
C ILE A 96 8.83 -18.50 -8.60
N VAL A 97 9.98 -18.70 -7.95
CA VAL A 97 10.98 -19.69 -8.37
C VAL A 97 10.42 -21.11 -8.26
N ALA A 98 9.79 -21.46 -7.14
CA ALA A 98 9.22 -22.79 -6.94
C ALA A 98 8.13 -23.12 -7.97
N ILE A 99 7.24 -22.17 -8.26
CA ILE A 99 6.17 -22.33 -9.23
C ILE A 99 6.74 -22.45 -10.65
N SER A 100 7.73 -21.63 -10.99
CA SER A 100 8.42 -21.71 -12.29
C SER A 100 9.08 -23.07 -12.52
N LEU A 101 9.76 -23.60 -11.50
CA LEU A 101 10.36 -24.94 -11.55
C LEU A 101 9.29 -26.04 -11.63
N ALA A 102 8.19 -25.90 -10.91
CA ALA A 102 7.08 -26.86 -10.98
C ALA A 102 6.45 -26.92 -12.37
N GLU A 103 6.23 -25.76 -13.00
CA GLU A 103 5.71 -25.66 -14.37
C GLU A 103 6.66 -26.28 -15.40
N SER A 104 7.98 -26.07 -15.26
CA SER A 104 8.96 -26.68 -16.17
C SER A 104 9.00 -28.20 -16.06
N MET A 105 8.92 -28.76 -14.84
CA MET A 105 8.89 -30.22 -14.63
C MET A 105 7.62 -30.86 -15.20
N GLY A 106 6.47 -30.19 -15.07
CA GLY A 106 5.21 -30.70 -15.63
C GLY A 106 5.24 -30.84 -17.16
N ARG A 107 5.89 -29.89 -17.85
CA ARG A 107 5.98 -29.91 -19.32
C ARG A 107 6.83 -31.06 -19.88
N GLU A 108 7.88 -31.46 -19.17
CA GLU A 108 8.80 -32.51 -19.63
C GLU A 108 8.18 -33.91 -19.56
N GLN A 109 7.16 -34.09 -18.71
CA GLN A 109 6.44 -35.35 -18.52
C GLN A 109 5.36 -35.59 -19.60
N ASP A 110 4.87 -34.55 -20.25
CA ASP A 110 3.87 -34.64 -21.34
C ASP A 110 4.50 -34.92 -22.72
N GLU A 111 5.83 -34.80 -22.86
CA GLU A 111 6.56 -35.07 -24.12
C GLU A 111 7.14 -36.50 -24.21
N SER A 112 6.86 -37.39 -23.24
CA SER A 112 7.29 -38.80 -23.21
C SER A 112 6.14 -39.78 -23.36
#